data_AF-A0A1Q7V205-F1
#
_entry.id   AF-A0A1Q7V205-F1
#
_cell.length_a   1.000
_cell.length_b   1.000
_cell.length_c   1.000
_cell.angle_alpha   90.00
_cell.angle_beta   90.00
_cell.angle_gamma   90.00
#
_symmetry.space_group_name_H-M   'P 1'
#
loop_
_entity.id
_entity.type
_entity.pdbx_description
1 polymer ?
#
loop_
_entity_poly.entity_id
_entity_poly.type
_entity_poly.pdbx_seq_one_letter_code
_entity_poly.pdbx_strand_id
1 'polypeptide(L)'
;MEPMEEVVYLDAVKLFAVDHPVTDDVYPNEYFASNPPYPDFKVVTSRNAKPPAGAWDDKGNNLLPDLLAHKYVGHFDLLPFKGFTKPHSLILDLGEPYHGGPLHLLMHGEIEYFTATGMYAASQAGIEAMAPYVEAQVAPEGARPTRKKKWVRVTDDMGFPAGLPKTITADLTGKLPVGTTRIRITTNLQIYWDNILIDRSEQNEHFKLTSIPLTTANLDYHGYPRQIEDQPPGNVKYVYEQVSRTGPYARQSGEYTRYGDVRPLLSSFDDKLVVFGSGEEVALEFDPTKLSALPKGWTRDYFFMANGYEKDMDFYAAEGNTVAPLPFRRMGTYPYSGKSFPSDDEHLKYMLDFNTRFMSGNEPQGYTYNFSAPDKK
;
A
#
# COMPACT_ATOMS: atom_id res chain seq x y z
N MET A 1 13.44 1.29 -4.16
CA MET A 1 13.48 2.34 -3.15
C MET A 1 12.95 3.61 -3.78
N GLU A 2 11.86 4.11 -3.24
CA GLU A 2 11.26 5.38 -3.60
C GLU A 2 11.85 6.47 -2.70
N PRO A 3 12.40 7.57 -3.25
CA PRO A 3 12.87 8.68 -2.46
C PRO A 3 11.70 9.59 -2.06
N MET A 4 11.44 9.64 -0.76
CA MET A 4 10.35 10.43 -0.17
C MET A 4 10.93 11.57 0.68
N GLU A 5 10.21 12.70 0.76
CA GLU A 5 10.55 13.80 1.67
C GLU A 5 9.96 13.52 3.06
N GLU A 6 10.32 12.37 3.64
CA GLU A 6 9.65 11.82 4.81
C GLU A 6 10.67 11.20 5.77
N VAL A 7 10.26 11.03 7.03
CA VAL A 7 11.00 10.21 8.00
C VAL A 7 10.27 8.90 8.17
N VAL A 8 11.02 7.81 8.09
CA VAL A 8 10.54 6.45 8.24
C VAL A 8 10.92 5.93 9.62
N TYR A 9 9.97 5.27 10.27
CA TYR A 9 10.11 4.62 11.56
C TYR A 9 9.84 3.13 11.40
N LEU A 10 10.87 2.37 11.01
CA LEU A 10 10.73 0.94 10.76
C LEU A 10 10.94 0.16 12.06
N ASP A 11 9.96 -0.63 12.47
CA ASP A 11 9.98 -1.34 13.76
C ASP A 11 10.22 -2.83 13.58
N ALA A 12 9.66 -3.45 12.54
CA ALA A 12 9.90 -4.87 12.27
C ALA A 12 9.82 -5.23 10.80
N VAL A 13 10.62 -6.21 10.38
CA VAL A 13 10.50 -6.81 9.04
C VAL A 13 10.46 -8.33 9.12
N LYS A 14 9.69 -8.95 8.24
CA LYS A 14 9.66 -10.40 8.07
C LYS A 14 9.57 -10.76 6.60
N LEU A 15 10.21 -11.86 6.24
CA LEU A 15 10.03 -12.51 4.95
C LEU A 15 9.45 -13.90 5.20
N PHE A 16 8.36 -14.22 4.52
CA PHE A 16 7.74 -15.54 4.58
C PHE A 16 7.84 -16.22 3.21
N ALA A 17 8.30 -17.47 3.19
CA ALA A 17 8.04 -18.38 2.08
C ALA A 17 6.62 -18.93 2.22
N VAL A 18 5.85 -18.87 1.13
CA VAL A 18 4.50 -19.44 1.02
C VAL A 18 4.59 -20.58 0.03
N ASP A 19 4.60 -21.82 0.52
CA ASP A 19 4.56 -23.01 -0.34
C ASP A 19 3.10 -23.37 -0.60
N HIS A 20 2.69 -23.55 -1.84
CA HIS A 20 1.30 -23.90 -2.18
C HIS A 20 1.24 -24.75 -3.47
N PRO A 21 0.13 -25.46 -3.73
CA PRO A 21 -0.08 -26.15 -4.99
C PRO A 21 0.04 -25.22 -6.20
N VAL A 22 0.61 -25.70 -7.31
CA VAL A 22 0.71 -24.93 -8.57
C VAL A 22 -0.63 -24.57 -9.21
N THR A 23 -1.73 -25.11 -8.69
CA THR A 23 -3.09 -24.81 -9.16
C THR A 23 -3.71 -23.60 -8.49
N ASP A 24 -3.06 -23.08 -7.45
CA ASP A 24 -3.57 -22.04 -6.57
C ASP A 24 -2.59 -20.87 -6.62
N ASP A 25 -3.12 -19.65 -6.64
CA ASP A 25 -2.36 -18.43 -6.42
C ASP A 25 -2.52 -18.00 -4.96
N VAL A 26 -1.53 -17.28 -4.42
CA VAL A 26 -1.58 -16.75 -3.04
C VAL A 26 -1.33 -15.24 -3.02
N TYR A 27 -2.14 -14.53 -2.25
CA TYR A 27 -2.03 -13.09 -2.07
C TYR A 27 -1.99 -12.75 -0.58
N PRO A 28 -1.24 -11.72 -0.15
CA PRO A 28 -1.40 -11.18 1.19
C PRO A 28 -2.77 -10.49 1.28
N ASN A 29 -3.38 -10.52 2.46
CA ASN A 29 -4.52 -9.65 2.77
C ASN A 29 -4.03 -8.20 2.93
N GLU A 30 -3.70 -7.55 1.81
CA GLU A 30 -3.09 -6.22 1.75
C GLU A 30 -4.04 -5.24 1.07
N TYR A 31 -4.29 -4.11 1.75
CA TYR A 31 -4.91 -2.90 1.21
C TYR A 31 -4.68 -1.75 2.18
N PHE A 32 -4.72 -0.51 1.70
CA PHE A 32 -4.79 0.65 2.57
C PHE A 32 -6.23 0.79 3.08
N ALA A 33 -6.44 0.62 4.39
CA ALA A 33 -7.73 0.93 5.02
C ALA A 33 -7.70 2.35 5.56
N SER A 34 -8.67 3.17 5.18
CA SER A 34 -8.74 4.58 5.60
C SER A 34 -9.07 4.71 7.09
N ASN A 35 -9.74 3.71 7.66
CA ASN A 35 -10.09 3.65 9.08
C ASN A 35 -9.94 2.22 9.61
N PRO A 36 -9.75 2.03 10.93
CA PRO A 36 -9.76 0.71 11.53
C PRO A 36 -11.12 0.01 11.36
N PRO A 37 -11.17 -1.33 11.34
CA PRO A 37 -10.04 -2.23 11.54
C PRO A 37 -9.10 -2.28 10.32
N TYR A 38 -7.79 -2.20 10.58
CA TYR A 38 -6.76 -2.40 9.55
C TYR A 38 -6.68 -3.90 9.20
N PRO A 39 -6.25 -4.25 7.98
CA PRO A 39 -6.20 -5.65 7.57
C PRO A 39 -5.23 -6.45 8.44
N ASP A 40 -5.73 -7.54 9.00
CA ASP A 40 -4.88 -8.55 9.65
C ASP A 40 -4.07 -9.32 8.60
N PHE A 41 -2.88 -9.75 9.00
CA PHE A 41 -2.07 -10.65 8.17
C PHE A 41 -2.81 -11.97 7.94
N LYS A 42 -3.07 -12.28 6.67
CA LYS A 42 -3.70 -13.52 6.22
C LYS A 42 -3.19 -13.84 4.82
N VAL A 43 -3.04 -15.14 4.52
CA VAL A 43 -2.85 -15.63 3.16
C VAL A 43 -4.22 -15.83 2.53
N VAL A 44 -4.49 -15.11 1.44
CA VAL A 44 -5.68 -15.27 0.60
C VAL A 44 -5.32 -16.26 -0.50
N THR A 45 -5.95 -17.43 -0.49
CA THR A 45 -5.78 -18.42 -1.55
C THR A 45 -6.76 -18.13 -2.66
N SER A 46 -6.30 -18.25 -3.91
CA SER A 46 -7.15 -18.08 -5.08
C SER A 46 -7.03 -19.26 -6.04
N ARG A 47 -8.14 -19.66 -6.65
CA ARG A 47 -8.14 -20.69 -7.68
C ARG A 47 -9.10 -20.32 -8.79
N ASN A 48 -8.58 -20.28 -10.02
CA ASN A 48 -9.36 -19.98 -11.23
C ASN A 48 -10.09 -18.63 -11.18
N ALA A 49 -9.52 -17.61 -10.53
CA ALA A 49 -10.05 -16.25 -10.58
C ALA A 49 -10.21 -15.79 -12.03
N LYS A 50 -11.31 -15.09 -12.33
CA LYS A 50 -11.68 -14.70 -13.70
C LYS A 50 -11.82 -13.19 -13.82
N PRO A 51 -11.47 -12.59 -14.96
CA PRO A 51 -11.86 -11.22 -15.24
C PRO A 51 -13.38 -11.04 -15.14
N PRO A 52 -13.87 -9.83 -14.84
CA PRO A 52 -15.29 -9.53 -14.90
C PRO A 52 -15.84 -9.78 -16.31
N ALA A 53 -17.12 -10.13 -16.42
CA ALA A 53 -17.77 -10.31 -17.72
C ALA A 53 -18.00 -8.98 -18.46
N GLY A 54 -17.86 -7.86 -17.74
CA GLY A 54 -17.98 -6.51 -18.25
C GLY A 54 -17.49 -5.50 -17.23
N ALA A 55 -16.93 -4.40 -17.70
CA ALA A 55 -16.47 -3.31 -16.86
C ALA A 55 -16.77 -1.97 -17.54
N TRP A 56 -17.32 -1.01 -16.80
CA TRP A 56 -17.65 0.32 -17.32
C TRP A 56 -17.33 1.43 -16.33
N ASP A 57 -17.05 2.63 -16.84
CA ASP A 57 -17.06 3.83 -16.02
C ASP A 57 -18.48 4.37 -15.76
N ASP A 58 -18.58 5.44 -15.00
CA ASP A 58 -19.82 6.16 -14.68
C ASP A 58 -20.44 6.88 -15.89
N LYS A 59 -19.67 7.06 -16.97
CA LYS A 59 -20.08 7.63 -18.26
C LYS A 59 -20.58 6.56 -19.24
N GLY A 60 -20.44 5.27 -18.89
CA GLY A 60 -20.87 4.12 -19.69
C GLY A 60 -19.85 3.64 -20.72
N ASN A 61 -18.61 4.14 -20.69
CA ASN A 61 -17.53 3.66 -21.54
C ASN A 61 -17.12 2.25 -21.13
N ASN A 62 -16.85 1.38 -22.09
CA ASN A 62 -16.41 0.01 -21.82
C ASN A 62 -14.92 -0.02 -21.49
N LEU A 63 -14.58 -0.46 -20.28
CA LEU A 63 -13.22 -0.55 -19.76
C LEU A 63 -12.63 -1.96 -19.85
N LEU A 64 -13.46 -2.96 -20.17
CA LEU A 64 -13.03 -4.37 -20.17
C LEU A 64 -11.82 -4.65 -21.10
N PRO A 65 -11.75 -4.11 -22.34
CA PRO A 65 -10.61 -4.38 -23.22
C PRO A 65 -9.27 -3.91 -22.64
N ASP A 66 -9.26 -2.77 -21.96
CA ASP A 66 -8.05 -2.21 -21.36
C ASP A 66 -7.62 -3.00 -20.12
N LEU A 67 -8.57 -3.37 -19.25
CA LEU A 67 -8.32 -4.24 -18.09
C LEU A 67 -7.79 -5.63 -18.48
N LEU A 68 -8.27 -6.18 -19.61
CA LEU A 68 -7.77 -7.46 -20.14
C LEU A 68 -6.39 -7.33 -20.80
N ALA A 69 -6.04 -6.13 -21.27
CA ALA A 69 -4.76 -5.85 -21.91
C ALA A 69 -3.71 -5.33 -20.93
N HIS A 70 -4.00 -5.31 -19.63
CA HIS A 70 -3.14 -4.69 -18.60
C HIS A 70 -2.77 -3.25 -18.99
N LYS A 71 -3.82 -2.46 -19.22
CA LYS A 71 -3.73 -1.02 -19.41
C LYS A 71 -4.55 -0.35 -18.33
N TYR A 72 -3.89 0.53 -17.59
CA TYR A 72 -4.53 1.33 -16.56
C TYR A 72 -5.75 2.09 -17.06
N VAL A 73 -6.87 1.94 -16.35
CA VAL A 73 -8.11 2.67 -16.58
C VAL A 73 -8.29 3.76 -15.52
N GLY A 74 -8.74 4.95 -15.95
CA GLY A 74 -8.94 6.10 -15.05
C GLY A 74 -9.40 7.36 -15.77
N HIS A 75 -10.51 7.28 -16.52
CA HIS A 75 -11.05 8.40 -17.31
C HIS A 75 -11.91 9.36 -16.46
N PHE A 76 -11.36 9.86 -15.37
CA PHE A 76 -12.03 10.77 -14.45
C PHE A 76 -11.64 12.23 -14.67
N ASP A 77 -12.50 13.14 -14.19
CA ASP A 77 -12.22 14.57 -14.21
C ASP A 77 -11.36 14.91 -12.99
N LEU A 78 -10.11 15.34 -13.21
CA LEU A 78 -9.22 15.78 -12.13
C LEU A 78 -9.75 17.04 -11.42
N LEU A 79 -9.50 17.12 -10.12
CA LEU A 79 -9.68 18.35 -9.34
C LEU A 79 -8.33 19.07 -9.20
N PRO A 80 -8.32 20.37 -8.86
CA PRO A 80 -7.08 21.12 -8.65
C PRO A 80 -6.34 20.75 -7.35
N PHE A 81 -6.75 19.68 -6.67
CA PHE A 81 -6.13 19.15 -5.46
C PHE A 81 -5.48 17.80 -5.80
N LYS A 82 -4.17 17.69 -5.61
CA LYS A 82 -3.40 16.48 -5.96
C LYS A 82 -4.03 15.24 -5.32
N GLY A 83 -4.18 14.17 -6.11
CA GLY A 83 -4.79 12.90 -5.68
C GLY A 83 -6.32 12.90 -5.63
N PHE A 84 -6.99 14.01 -5.98
CA PHE A 84 -8.45 14.11 -6.00
C PHE A 84 -9.03 14.29 -7.40
N THR A 85 -10.21 13.73 -7.57
CA THR A 85 -11.01 13.72 -8.79
C THR A 85 -12.45 14.10 -8.46
N LYS A 86 -13.28 14.41 -9.46
CA LYS A 86 -14.73 14.34 -9.24
C LYS A 86 -15.11 12.89 -8.90
N PRO A 87 -16.18 12.67 -8.09
CA PRO A 87 -16.68 11.34 -7.82
C PRO A 87 -16.85 10.55 -9.12
N HIS A 88 -16.25 9.37 -9.19
CA HIS A 88 -16.33 8.48 -10.35
C HIS A 88 -16.54 7.05 -9.89
N SER A 89 -17.04 6.21 -10.81
CA SER A 89 -17.37 4.83 -10.50
C SER A 89 -16.76 3.85 -11.50
N LEU A 90 -16.36 2.69 -10.99
CA LEU A 90 -16.09 1.49 -11.77
C LEU A 90 -17.21 0.48 -11.53
N ILE A 91 -17.93 0.12 -12.59
CA ILE A 91 -19.02 -0.84 -12.56
C ILE A 91 -18.53 -2.17 -13.11
N LEU A 92 -18.64 -3.24 -12.33
CA LEU A 92 -18.20 -4.59 -12.72
C LEU A 92 -19.41 -5.51 -12.88
N ASP A 93 -19.45 -6.24 -13.99
CA ASP A 93 -20.33 -7.40 -14.18
C ASP A 93 -19.64 -8.65 -13.63
N LEU A 94 -20.29 -9.28 -12.65
CA LEU A 94 -19.80 -10.46 -11.97
C LEU A 94 -19.86 -11.72 -12.84
N GLY A 95 -20.49 -11.64 -14.02
CA GLY A 95 -20.65 -12.72 -15.00
C GLY A 95 -21.74 -13.71 -14.62
N GLU A 96 -21.72 -14.17 -13.38
CA GLU A 96 -22.70 -15.06 -12.78
C GLU A 96 -23.36 -14.35 -11.57
N PRO A 97 -24.66 -14.60 -11.29
CA PRO A 97 -25.30 -14.09 -10.08
C PRO A 97 -24.56 -14.57 -8.82
N TYR A 98 -24.39 -13.68 -7.85
CA TYR A 98 -23.81 -14.06 -6.56
C TYR A 98 -24.76 -15.03 -5.81
N HIS A 99 -24.27 -16.21 -5.44
CA HIS A 99 -25.08 -17.26 -4.81
C HIS A 99 -24.92 -17.34 -3.28
N GLY A 100 -24.21 -16.41 -2.67
CA GLY A 100 -23.66 -16.59 -1.32
C GLY A 100 -22.29 -17.26 -1.36
N GLY A 101 -21.54 -17.20 -0.24
CA GLY A 101 -20.21 -17.79 -0.14
C GLY A 101 -19.06 -16.85 -0.52
N PRO A 102 -17.87 -17.38 -0.82
CA PRO A 102 -16.66 -16.60 -1.08
C PRO A 102 -16.81 -15.67 -2.28
N LEU A 103 -16.33 -14.44 -2.10
CA LEU A 103 -16.13 -13.50 -3.20
C LEU A 103 -15.02 -12.53 -2.85
N HIS A 104 -13.87 -12.65 -3.50
CA HIS A 104 -12.79 -11.68 -3.41
C HIS A 104 -12.62 -10.97 -4.75
N LEU A 105 -12.30 -9.68 -4.72
CA LEU A 105 -11.72 -8.98 -5.86
C LEU A 105 -10.21 -8.91 -5.65
N LEU A 106 -9.46 -9.42 -6.63
CA LEU A 106 -8.02 -9.25 -6.72
C LEU A 106 -7.79 -8.09 -7.68
N MET A 107 -7.39 -6.94 -7.16
CA MET A 107 -7.36 -5.69 -7.93
C MET A 107 -5.95 -5.13 -7.97
N HIS A 108 -5.30 -5.24 -9.13
CA HIS A 108 -4.01 -4.62 -9.38
C HIS A 108 -4.20 -3.18 -9.83
N GLY A 109 -3.52 -2.26 -9.16
CA GLY A 109 -3.60 -0.84 -9.48
C GLY A 109 -2.63 -0.01 -8.67
N GLU A 110 -2.76 1.29 -8.82
CA GLU A 110 -1.97 2.30 -8.12
C GLU A 110 -2.82 3.52 -7.80
N ILE A 111 -2.32 4.37 -6.91
CA ILE A 111 -2.94 5.63 -6.55
C ILE A 111 -1.95 6.76 -6.81
N GLU A 112 -2.42 7.84 -7.44
CA GLU A 112 -1.72 9.12 -7.32
C GLU A 112 -2.07 9.70 -5.95
N TYR A 113 -1.12 9.63 -5.02
CA TYR A 113 -1.36 10.01 -3.63
C TYR A 113 -1.63 11.51 -3.47
N PHE A 114 -2.60 11.81 -2.61
CA PHE A 114 -2.83 13.16 -2.12
C PHE A 114 -1.71 13.57 -1.15
N THR A 115 -1.41 14.87 -1.07
CA THR A 115 -0.47 15.43 -0.09
C THR A 115 -1.24 16.13 1.03
N ALA A 116 -0.60 16.41 2.18
CA ALA A 116 -1.26 17.14 3.26
C ALA A 116 -1.77 18.52 2.80
N THR A 117 -0.99 19.25 1.98
CA THR A 117 -1.43 20.51 1.34
C THR A 117 -2.65 20.28 0.44
N GLY A 118 -2.65 19.21 -0.37
CA GLY A 118 -3.77 18.85 -1.24
C GLY A 118 -5.05 18.56 -0.44
N MET A 119 -4.94 17.77 0.63
CA MET A 119 -6.04 17.46 1.55
C MET A 119 -6.58 18.71 2.24
N TYR A 120 -5.70 19.56 2.78
CA TYR A 120 -6.10 20.79 3.43
C TYR A 120 -6.87 21.69 2.46
N ALA A 121 -6.34 21.91 1.25
CA ALA A 121 -6.99 22.72 0.23
C ALA A 121 -8.35 22.14 -0.21
N ALA A 122 -8.46 20.81 -0.38
CA ALA A 122 -9.71 20.13 -0.69
C ALA A 122 -10.76 20.35 0.41
N SER A 123 -10.37 20.24 1.69
CA SER A 123 -11.25 20.46 2.84
C SER A 123 -11.83 21.88 2.88
N GLN A 124 -11.03 22.89 2.53
CA GLN A 124 -11.47 24.29 2.44
C GLN A 124 -12.53 24.50 1.33
N ALA A 125 -12.53 23.63 0.32
CA ALA A 125 -13.54 23.59 -0.73
C ALA A 125 -14.73 22.66 -0.39
N GLY A 126 -14.78 22.08 0.82
CA GLY A 126 -15.83 21.15 1.24
C GLY A 126 -15.73 19.77 0.59
N ILE A 127 -14.52 19.38 0.15
CA ILE A 127 -14.25 18.08 -0.47
C ILE A 127 -13.48 17.22 0.52
N GLU A 128 -14.06 16.08 0.88
CA GLU A 128 -13.46 15.08 1.75
C GLU A 128 -13.01 13.86 0.94
N ALA A 129 -12.00 13.14 1.43
CA ALA A 129 -11.59 11.86 0.84
C ALA A 129 -12.71 10.83 0.97
N MET A 130 -13.07 10.20 -0.15
CA MET A 130 -14.02 9.09 -0.19
C MET A 130 -13.25 7.81 -0.46
N ALA A 131 -13.03 7.02 0.59
CA ALA A 131 -12.53 5.66 0.44
C ALA A 131 -13.38 4.89 -0.59
N PRO A 132 -12.78 4.02 -1.43
CA PRO A 132 -13.54 3.25 -2.39
C PRO A 132 -14.60 2.41 -1.70
N TYR A 133 -15.86 2.74 -1.91
CA TYR A 133 -16.98 2.00 -1.36
C TYR A 133 -17.63 1.14 -2.43
N VAL A 134 -18.28 0.05 -2.01
CA VAL A 134 -18.93 -0.89 -2.92
C VAL A 134 -20.45 -0.86 -2.74
N GLU A 135 -21.16 -0.81 -3.85
CA GLU A 135 -22.60 -0.98 -3.92
C GLU A 135 -22.97 -2.19 -4.79
N ALA A 136 -23.99 -2.93 -4.38
CA ALA A 136 -24.60 -4.01 -5.14
C ALA A 136 -25.80 -3.50 -5.93
N GLN A 137 -25.91 -3.91 -7.20
CA GLN A 137 -27.12 -3.70 -7.98
C GLN A 137 -28.20 -4.70 -7.54
N VAL A 138 -29.33 -4.19 -7.06
CA VAL A 138 -30.47 -5.00 -6.65
C VAL A 138 -31.67 -4.76 -7.57
N ALA A 139 -32.34 -5.84 -7.95
CA ALA A 139 -33.67 -5.77 -8.52
C ALA A 139 -34.70 -5.70 -7.37
N PRO A 140 -35.70 -4.80 -7.42
CA PRO A 140 -36.79 -4.85 -6.45
C PRO A 140 -37.53 -6.19 -6.55
N GLU A 141 -37.92 -6.75 -5.41
CA GLU A 141 -38.66 -8.02 -5.35
C GLU A 141 -39.95 -7.91 -6.18
N GLY A 142 -40.18 -8.88 -7.08
CA GLY A 142 -41.33 -8.88 -8.00
C GLY A 142 -41.29 -7.83 -9.13
N ALA A 143 -40.16 -7.16 -9.36
CA ALA A 143 -40.06 -6.14 -10.41
C ALA A 143 -40.19 -6.73 -11.83
N ARG A 144 -41.06 -6.11 -12.64
CA ARG A 144 -41.07 -6.29 -14.10
C ARG A 144 -39.72 -5.84 -14.68
N PRO A 145 -39.26 -6.40 -15.82
CA PRO A 145 -37.98 -6.09 -16.45
C PRO A 145 -37.70 -4.59 -16.71
N THR A 146 -38.74 -3.75 -16.68
CA THR A 146 -38.71 -2.33 -17.03
C THR A 146 -38.45 -1.40 -15.84
N ARG A 147 -38.37 -1.89 -14.60
CA ARG A 147 -38.17 -1.01 -13.42
C ARG A 147 -36.69 -0.75 -13.17
N LYS A 148 -36.32 0.51 -12.93
CA LYS A 148 -34.93 0.93 -12.65
C LYS A 148 -34.36 0.12 -11.48
N LYS A 149 -33.23 -0.54 -11.73
CA LYS A 149 -32.44 -1.24 -10.71
C LYS A 149 -31.88 -0.22 -9.70
N LYS A 150 -31.80 -0.59 -8.43
CA LYS A 150 -31.28 0.27 -7.35
C LYS A 150 -29.87 -0.20 -6.97
N TRP A 151 -29.03 0.73 -6.51
CA TRP A 151 -27.74 0.43 -5.89
C TRP A 151 -27.87 0.48 -4.37
N VAL A 152 -27.28 -0.49 -3.68
CA VAL A 152 -27.30 -0.58 -2.21
C VAL A 152 -25.86 -0.72 -1.72
N ARG A 153 -25.46 0.14 -0.77
CA ARG A 153 -24.14 0.09 -0.12
C ARG A 153 -23.94 -1.24 0.61
N VAL A 154 -22.83 -1.92 0.33
CA VAL A 154 -22.45 -3.20 0.95
C VAL A 154 -21.08 -3.16 1.65
N THR A 155 -20.26 -2.17 1.35
CA THR A 155 -18.93 -1.95 1.96
C THR A 155 -18.62 -0.47 1.90
N ASP A 156 -18.27 0.14 3.04
CA ASP A 156 -17.98 1.58 3.13
C ASP A 156 -16.51 1.92 2.83
N ASP A 157 -15.62 0.97 3.08
CA ASP A 157 -14.20 1.05 2.73
C ASP A 157 -13.74 -0.31 2.23
N MET A 158 -13.49 -0.41 0.93
CA MET A 158 -12.93 -1.58 0.25
C MET A 158 -11.40 -1.60 0.34
N GLY A 159 -10.80 -0.47 0.70
CA GLY A 159 -9.38 -0.19 0.56
C GLY A 159 -8.95 0.18 -0.85
N PHE A 160 -7.68 0.55 -0.97
CA PHE A 160 -7.00 0.90 -2.22
C PHE A 160 -5.52 0.52 -2.18
N PRO A 161 -4.83 0.39 -3.33
CA PRO A 161 -3.39 0.13 -3.37
C PRO A 161 -2.63 1.34 -2.82
N ALA A 162 -1.87 1.14 -1.74
CA ALA A 162 -0.96 2.14 -1.21
C ALA A 162 0.39 2.11 -1.93
N GLY A 163 0.77 3.23 -2.53
CA GLY A 163 2.10 3.54 -3.04
C GLY A 163 2.23 3.05 -4.47
N LEU A 164 3.36 2.41 -4.75
CA LEU A 164 3.63 1.79 -6.05
C LEU A 164 2.60 0.72 -6.43
N PRO A 165 2.46 0.42 -7.74
CA PRO A 165 1.53 -0.58 -8.25
C PRO A 165 1.56 -1.91 -7.51
N LYS A 166 0.38 -2.37 -7.07
CA LYS A 166 0.23 -3.63 -6.34
C LYS A 166 -1.19 -4.17 -6.42
N THR A 167 -1.32 -5.45 -6.08
CA THR A 167 -2.61 -6.13 -6.00
C THR A 167 -3.16 -6.03 -4.59
N ILE A 168 -4.36 -5.46 -4.45
CA ILE A 168 -5.13 -5.53 -3.21
C ILE A 168 -6.13 -6.68 -3.22
N THR A 169 -6.52 -7.15 -2.04
CA THR A 169 -7.53 -8.21 -1.87
C THR A 169 -8.78 -7.67 -1.18
N ALA A 170 -9.81 -7.33 -1.95
CA ALA A 170 -11.08 -6.86 -1.40
C ALA A 170 -12.05 -8.02 -1.14
N ASP A 171 -12.27 -8.34 0.14
CA ASP A 171 -13.21 -9.39 0.55
C ASP A 171 -14.67 -8.89 0.55
N LEU A 172 -15.50 -9.44 -0.34
CA LEU A 172 -16.94 -9.20 -0.42
C LEU A 172 -17.76 -10.43 0.00
N THR A 173 -17.11 -11.45 0.57
CA THR A 173 -17.73 -12.69 1.06
C THR A 173 -18.86 -12.37 2.04
N GLY A 174 -20.06 -12.86 1.74
CA GLY A 174 -21.25 -12.64 2.56
C GLY A 174 -21.79 -11.20 2.57
N LYS A 175 -21.18 -10.24 1.85
CA LYS A 175 -21.58 -8.83 1.88
C LYS A 175 -22.63 -8.46 0.82
N LEU A 176 -22.68 -9.20 -0.29
CA LEU A 176 -23.62 -8.94 -1.38
C LEU A 176 -24.98 -9.63 -1.15
N PRO A 177 -26.11 -9.01 -1.55
CA PRO A 177 -27.37 -9.72 -1.69
C PRO A 177 -27.27 -10.88 -2.69
N VAL A 178 -27.93 -12.00 -2.38
CA VAL A 178 -28.02 -13.14 -3.32
C VAL A 178 -28.71 -12.69 -4.61
N GLY A 179 -28.16 -13.09 -5.75
CA GLY A 179 -28.60 -12.73 -7.08
C GLY A 179 -27.96 -11.45 -7.63
N THR A 180 -27.11 -10.75 -6.88
CA THR A 180 -26.35 -9.61 -7.41
C THR A 180 -25.47 -10.04 -8.59
N THR A 181 -25.64 -9.40 -9.74
CA THR A 181 -24.82 -9.63 -10.94
C THR A 181 -23.87 -8.47 -11.24
N ARG A 182 -24.11 -7.28 -10.65
CA ARG A 182 -23.27 -6.11 -10.85
C ARG A 182 -22.96 -5.43 -9.55
N ILE A 183 -21.72 -4.99 -9.42
CA ILE A 183 -21.27 -4.13 -8.34
C ILE A 183 -20.75 -2.81 -8.90
N ARG A 184 -20.74 -1.78 -8.07
CA ARG A 184 -20.22 -0.46 -8.38
C ARG A 184 -19.27 -0.03 -7.27
N ILE A 185 -18.04 0.28 -7.66
CA ILE A 185 -17.01 0.81 -6.78
C ILE A 185 -16.95 2.31 -7.05
N THR A 186 -17.06 3.14 -6.03
CA THR A 186 -17.08 4.61 -6.21
C THR A 186 -16.12 5.28 -5.22
N THR A 187 -15.40 6.29 -5.71
CA THR A 187 -14.45 7.08 -4.95
C THR A 187 -14.29 8.47 -5.58
N ASN A 188 -13.57 9.37 -4.93
CA ASN A 188 -13.00 10.57 -5.54
C ASN A 188 -11.46 10.57 -5.50
N LEU A 189 -10.84 9.50 -5.04
CA LEU A 189 -9.39 9.33 -5.05
C LEU A 189 -8.91 9.01 -6.46
N GLN A 190 -7.75 9.55 -6.84
CA GLN A 190 -7.13 9.34 -8.15
C GLN A 190 -6.49 7.95 -8.24
N ILE A 191 -7.32 6.91 -8.37
CA ILE A 191 -6.89 5.50 -8.42
C ILE A 191 -6.98 4.99 -9.85
N TYR A 192 -5.90 4.39 -10.33
CA TYR A 192 -5.82 3.74 -11.63
C TYR A 192 -5.80 2.22 -11.47
N TRP A 193 -6.70 1.54 -12.15
CA TRP A 193 -6.79 0.07 -12.11
C TRP A 193 -6.23 -0.53 -13.37
N ASP A 194 -5.33 -1.50 -13.23
CA ASP A 194 -4.72 -2.23 -14.35
C ASP A 194 -5.44 -3.55 -14.63
N ASN A 195 -5.69 -4.33 -13.58
CA ASN A 195 -6.25 -5.65 -13.69
C ASN A 195 -7.19 -5.95 -12.53
N ILE A 196 -8.29 -6.64 -12.83
CA ILE A 196 -9.28 -7.03 -11.83
C ILE A 196 -9.70 -8.46 -12.10
N LEU A 197 -9.58 -9.30 -11.09
CA LEU A 197 -10.08 -10.67 -11.10
C LEU A 197 -11.12 -10.85 -10.00
N ILE A 198 -12.15 -11.63 -10.33
CA ILE A 198 -13.19 -12.09 -9.44
C ILE A 198 -12.85 -13.51 -9.04
N ASP A 199 -12.59 -13.70 -7.76
CA ASP A 199 -12.35 -15.01 -7.18
C ASP A 199 -13.53 -15.46 -6.34
N ARG A 200 -13.89 -16.74 -6.49
CA ARG A 200 -14.96 -17.41 -5.75
C ARG A 200 -14.48 -18.65 -5.03
N SER A 201 -13.16 -18.84 -4.97
CA SER A 201 -12.57 -20.00 -4.33
C SER A 201 -12.80 -19.98 -2.82
N GLU A 202 -13.13 -21.15 -2.27
CA GLU A 202 -13.14 -21.36 -0.83
C GLU A 202 -11.73 -21.17 -0.28
N GLN A 203 -11.63 -20.31 0.74
CA GLN A 203 -10.38 -20.10 1.44
C GLN A 203 -9.99 -21.40 2.14
N ASN A 204 -8.77 -21.84 1.93
CA ASN A 204 -8.28 -23.08 2.50
C ASN A 204 -6.84 -22.90 3.01
N GLU A 205 -6.45 -23.72 3.97
CA GLU A 205 -5.11 -23.70 4.56
C GLU A 205 -4.16 -24.68 3.86
N HIS A 206 -4.40 -24.97 2.57
CA HIS A 206 -3.54 -25.87 1.80
C HIS A 206 -2.29 -25.15 1.27
N PHE A 207 -1.59 -24.48 2.17
CA PHE A 207 -0.30 -23.85 1.95
C PHE A 207 0.56 -24.04 3.21
N LYS A 208 1.87 -23.84 3.08
CA LYS A 208 2.79 -23.84 4.21
C LYS A 208 3.51 -22.51 4.27
N LEU A 209 3.26 -21.76 5.33
CA LEU A 209 3.97 -20.53 5.62
C LEU A 209 5.23 -20.83 6.44
N THR A 210 6.40 -20.38 5.96
CA THR A 210 7.68 -20.54 6.66
C THR A 210 8.39 -19.19 6.78
N SER A 211 8.61 -18.72 8.00
CA SER A 211 9.39 -17.50 8.26
C SER A 211 10.85 -17.73 7.90
N ILE A 212 11.42 -16.83 7.09
CA ILE A 212 12.82 -16.86 6.69
C ILE A 212 13.61 -15.95 7.65
N PRO A 213 14.66 -16.46 8.31
CA PRO A 213 15.44 -15.67 9.25
C PRO A 213 16.12 -14.46 8.58
N LEU A 214 15.95 -13.29 9.18
CA LEU A 214 16.73 -12.09 8.86
C LEU A 214 18.17 -12.26 9.39
N THR A 215 19.15 -12.22 8.50
CA THR A 215 20.58 -12.39 8.85
C THR A 215 21.34 -11.08 8.91
N THR A 216 20.98 -10.14 8.03
CA THR A 216 21.64 -8.83 7.92
C THR A 216 20.58 -7.75 7.81
N ALA A 217 20.76 -6.65 8.54
CA ALA A 217 20.02 -5.41 8.30
C ALA A 217 20.94 -4.22 8.54
N ASN A 218 21.33 -3.53 7.48
CA ASN A 218 22.32 -2.46 7.54
C ASN A 218 21.68 -1.14 7.08
N LEU A 219 21.64 -0.15 7.97
CA LEU A 219 21.20 1.20 7.64
C LEU A 219 22.39 1.99 7.05
N ASP A 220 22.21 2.57 5.87
CA ASP A 220 23.22 3.43 5.23
C ASP A 220 22.59 4.50 4.33
N TYR A 221 23.40 5.46 3.88
CA TYR A 221 23.03 6.44 2.87
C TYR A 221 23.25 5.91 1.45
N HIS A 222 22.20 5.37 0.86
CA HIS A 222 22.18 4.95 -0.55
C HIS A 222 21.97 6.10 -1.53
N GLY A 223 21.53 7.28 -1.09
CA GLY A 223 21.16 8.35 -2.00
C GLY A 223 19.87 8.06 -2.76
N TYR A 224 19.73 8.67 -3.93
CA TYR A 224 18.46 8.78 -4.64
C TYR A 224 18.51 7.99 -5.95
N PRO A 225 17.83 6.83 -6.04
CA PRO A 225 17.68 6.08 -7.29
C PRO A 225 17.04 6.91 -8.39
N ARG A 226 17.42 6.65 -9.64
CA ARG A 226 16.84 7.34 -10.79
C ARG A 226 15.38 6.92 -10.99
N GLN A 227 14.50 7.88 -10.84
CA GLN A 227 13.10 7.78 -11.19
C GLN A 227 12.89 7.83 -12.70
N ILE A 228 12.03 6.95 -13.19
CA ILE A 228 11.54 6.90 -14.56
C ILE A 228 10.02 6.96 -14.47
N GLU A 229 9.44 8.07 -14.93
CA GLU A 229 8.00 8.20 -15.11
C GLU A 229 7.50 7.25 -16.20
N ASP A 230 6.38 6.60 -15.94
CA ASP A 230 5.63 5.75 -16.84
C ASP A 230 4.21 6.34 -17.04
N GLN A 231 3.30 5.56 -17.61
CA GLN A 231 1.89 5.93 -17.76
C GLN A 231 1.01 4.95 -16.99
N PRO A 232 -0.01 5.42 -16.24
CA PRO A 232 -0.48 6.82 -16.10
C PRO A 232 0.49 7.69 -15.28
N PRO A 233 0.31 9.03 -15.26
CA PRO A 233 1.08 9.90 -14.37
C PRO A 233 1.04 9.40 -12.92
N GLY A 234 2.20 9.36 -12.26
CA GLY A 234 2.36 8.76 -10.93
C GLY A 234 2.86 7.32 -10.96
N ASN A 235 2.77 6.62 -12.10
CA ASN A 235 3.39 5.33 -12.28
C ASN A 235 4.89 5.48 -12.44
N VAL A 236 5.64 5.18 -11.38
CA VAL A 236 7.08 5.43 -11.33
C VAL A 236 7.87 4.15 -11.17
N LYS A 237 8.97 4.06 -11.91
CA LYS A 237 9.96 3.00 -11.78
C LYS A 237 11.28 3.57 -11.31
N TYR A 238 11.94 2.89 -10.38
CA TYR A 238 13.23 3.32 -9.84
C TYR A 238 14.33 2.38 -10.31
N VAL A 239 15.37 2.94 -10.95
CA VAL A 239 16.59 2.21 -11.31
C VAL A 239 17.56 2.29 -10.14
N TYR A 240 17.56 1.25 -9.31
CA TYR A 240 18.27 1.20 -8.03
C TYR A 240 19.78 1.47 -8.15
N GLU A 241 20.41 1.00 -9.23
CA GLU A 241 21.85 1.11 -9.47
C GLU A 241 22.27 2.48 -10.00
N GLN A 242 21.34 3.28 -10.53
CA GLN A 242 21.62 4.63 -11.02
C GLN A 242 21.30 5.64 -9.92
N VAL A 243 22.30 5.99 -9.14
CA VAL A 243 22.14 6.74 -7.91
C VAL A 243 22.67 8.17 -8.04
N SER A 244 21.89 9.12 -7.53
CA SER A 244 22.38 10.46 -7.22
C SER A 244 22.70 10.59 -5.73
N ARG A 245 23.81 11.24 -5.40
CA ARG A 245 24.18 11.55 -3.99
C ARG A 245 23.51 12.83 -3.47
N THR A 246 22.79 13.54 -4.32
CA THR A 246 22.04 14.77 -4.00
C THR A 246 20.61 14.67 -4.53
N GLY A 247 19.67 15.38 -3.93
CA GLY A 247 18.27 15.32 -4.31
C GLY A 247 17.51 16.52 -3.75
N PRO A 248 16.32 16.83 -4.29
CA PRO A 248 15.52 18.00 -3.89
C PRO A 248 14.77 17.80 -2.57
N TYR A 249 15.33 17.04 -1.63
CA TYR A 249 14.64 16.62 -0.40
C TYR A 249 15.24 17.30 0.83
N ALA A 250 14.39 17.92 1.63
CA ALA A 250 14.69 18.28 3.01
C ALA A 250 14.70 17.05 3.92
N ARG A 251 15.07 17.27 5.18
CA ARG A 251 15.06 16.26 6.24
C ARG A 251 14.53 16.89 7.51
N GLN A 252 13.77 16.12 8.28
CA GLN A 252 13.33 16.55 9.60
C GLN A 252 14.53 16.76 10.53
N SER A 253 14.39 17.70 11.45
CA SER A 253 15.38 17.91 12.50
C SER A 253 15.14 16.95 13.68
N GLY A 254 16.19 16.36 14.23
CA GLY A 254 16.10 15.47 15.39
C GLY A 254 17.06 14.28 15.34
N GLU A 255 16.81 13.31 16.21
CA GLU A 255 17.66 12.15 16.40
C GLU A 255 17.30 11.01 15.44
N TYR A 256 18.23 10.66 14.55
CA TYR A 256 18.13 9.53 13.66
C TYR A 256 18.96 8.36 14.17
N THR A 257 18.61 7.15 13.71
CA THR A 257 19.42 5.96 13.97
C THR A 257 20.79 6.08 13.28
N ARG A 258 21.83 5.66 13.98
CA ARG A 258 23.20 5.54 13.45
C ARG A 258 23.25 4.54 12.30
N TYR A 259 24.14 4.79 11.35
CA TYR A 259 24.44 3.82 10.30
C TYR A 259 25.07 2.55 10.85
N GLY A 260 24.98 1.47 10.06
CA GLY A 260 25.49 0.16 10.41
C GLY A 260 24.37 -0.84 10.76
N ASP A 261 24.73 -1.85 11.57
CA ASP A 261 23.81 -2.91 11.95
C ASP A 261 22.64 -2.38 12.79
N VAL A 262 21.44 -2.58 12.25
CA VAL A 262 20.14 -2.27 12.87
C VAL A 262 19.27 -3.51 13.02
N ARG A 263 19.78 -4.70 12.67
CA ARG A 263 19.05 -5.97 12.81
C ARG A 263 18.47 -6.21 14.21
N PRO A 264 19.13 -5.83 15.34
CA PRO A 264 18.54 -6.00 16.66
C PRO A 264 17.23 -5.23 16.88
N LEU A 265 16.97 -4.18 16.11
CA LEU A 265 15.74 -3.39 16.19
C LEU A 265 14.59 -4.03 15.41
N LEU A 266 14.87 -4.83 14.39
CA LEU A 266 13.87 -5.25 13.39
C LEU A 266 13.23 -6.63 13.64
N SER A 267 13.56 -7.29 14.76
CA SER A 267 13.06 -8.63 15.06
C SER A 267 11.66 -8.66 15.67
N SER A 268 11.21 -7.56 16.26
CA SER A 268 10.01 -7.46 17.08
C SER A 268 9.28 -6.16 16.80
N PHE A 269 7.95 -6.16 16.85
CA PHE A 269 7.15 -4.95 16.73
C PHE A 269 6.96 -4.35 18.14
N ASP A 270 7.98 -3.71 18.68
CA ASP A 270 8.10 -3.34 20.10
C ASP A 270 8.47 -1.87 20.35
N ASP A 271 8.16 -0.98 19.39
CA ASP A 271 8.35 0.47 19.48
C ASP A 271 9.84 0.90 19.53
N LYS A 272 10.79 0.02 19.15
CA LYS A 272 12.22 0.35 19.01
C LYS A 272 12.58 0.51 17.54
N LEU A 273 12.42 1.74 17.09
CA LEU A 273 12.38 2.10 15.68
C LEU A 273 13.77 2.27 15.06
N VAL A 274 13.95 1.79 13.83
CA VAL A 274 14.99 2.32 12.94
C VAL A 274 14.45 3.61 12.33
N VAL A 275 15.05 4.73 12.70
CA VAL A 275 14.68 6.08 12.26
C VAL A 275 15.63 6.55 11.17
N PHE A 276 15.12 6.68 9.95
CA PHE A 276 15.90 7.07 8.78
C PHE A 276 15.10 7.99 7.85
N GLY A 277 15.81 8.78 7.05
CA GLY A 277 15.19 9.82 6.23
C GLY A 277 15.51 9.67 4.74
N SER A 278 15.18 10.72 4.01
CA SER A 278 15.32 10.77 2.55
C SER A 278 16.72 10.38 2.03
N GLY A 279 16.76 9.39 1.15
CA GLY A 279 17.97 8.83 0.54
C GLY A 279 18.74 7.84 1.42
N GLU A 280 18.20 7.49 2.59
CA GLU A 280 18.72 6.41 3.43
C GLU A 280 17.91 5.14 3.20
N GLU A 281 18.54 3.98 3.40
CA GLU A 281 17.88 2.69 3.28
C GLU A 281 18.35 1.72 4.34
N VAL A 282 17.50 0.72 4.63
CA VAL A 282 17.93 -0.48 5.35
C VAL A 282 18.07 -1.62 4.35
N ALA A 283 19.31 -2.02 4.05
CA ALA A 283 19.59 -3.18 3.23
C ALA A 283 19.39 -4.47 4.04
N LEU A 284 18.49 -5.34 3.59
CA LEU A 284 18.08 -6.56 4.29
C LEU A 284 18.56 -7.82 3.56
N GLU A 285 19.07 -8.79 4.31
CA GLU A 285 19.36 -10.13 3.80
C GLU A 285 18.65 -11.19 4.64
N PHE A 286 18.08 -12.17 3.94
CA PHE A 286 17.37 -13.30 4.55
C PHE A 286 18.02 -14.62 4.13
N ASP A 287 18.07 -15.60 5.04
CA ASP A 287 18.70 -16.90 4.80
C ASP A 287 17.66 -17.99 4.46
N PRO A 288 17.50 -18.37 3.17
CA PRO A 288 16.54 -19.38 2.76
C PRO A 288 17.05 -20.82 2.93
N THR A 289 18.28 -21.05 3.41
CA THR A 289 18.95 -22.37 3.39
C THR A 289 18.20 -23.46 4.17
N LYS A 290 17.37 -23.06 5.15
CA LYS A 290 16.56 -23.99 5.97
C LYS A 290 15.19 -24.31 5.38
N LEU A 291 14.84 -23.73 4.23
CA LEU A 291 13.55 -24.03 3.61
C LEU A 291 13.52 -25.48 3.11
N SER A 292 12.39 -26.15 3.35
CA SER A 292 12.18 -27.53 2.88
C SER A 292 12.10 -27.56 1.35
N ALA A 293 12.51 -28.68 0.75
CA ALA A 293 12.21 -28.98 -0.64
C ALA A 293 10.69 -29.00 -0.87
N LEU A 294 10.26 -28.50 -2.02
CA LEU A 294 8.83 -28.42 -2.35
C LEU A 294 8.26 -29.82 -2.62
N PRO A 295 7.05 -30.12 -2.13
CA PRO A 295 6.31 -31.29 -2.59
C PRO A 295 6.12 -31.26 -4.11
N LYS A 296 5.97 -32.43 -4.74
CA LYS A 296 5.69 -32.50 -6.18
C LYS A 296 4.39 -31.78 -6.51
N GLY A 297 4.42 -30.88 -7.49
CA GLY A 297 3.25 -30.10 -7.91
C GLY A 297 2.97 -28.88 -7.02
N TRP A 298 3.94 -28.44 -6.22
CA TRP A 298 3.88 -27.20 -5.45
C TRP A 298 4.86 -26.17 -6.01
N THR A 299 4.55 -24.89 -5.79
CA THR A 299 5.41 -23.73 -6.04
C THR A 299 5.64 -22.97 -4.73
N ARG A 300 6.56 -21.99 -4.75
CA ARG A 300 6.88 -21.12 -3.63
C ARG A 300 6.83 -19.66 -4.07
N ASP A 301 5.95 -18.90 -3.43
CA ASP A 301 5.93 -17.45 -3.46
C ASP A 301 6.46 -16.88 -2.15
N TYR A 302 6.63 -15.56 -2.07
CA TYR A 302 7.16 -14.88 -0.90
C TYR A 302 6.34 -13.65 -0.53
N PHE A 303 6.05 -13.51 0.77
CA PHE A 303 5.46 -12.29 1.32
C PHE A 303 6.51 -11.54 2.14
N PHE A 304 6.73 -10.28 1.79
CA PHE A 304 7.53 -9.35 2.58
C PHE A 304 6.58 -8.49 3.43
N MET A 305 6.83 -8.46 4.73
CA MET A 305 6.06 -7.67 5.68
C MET A 305 6.97 -6.67 6.36
N ALA A 306 6.65 -5.39 6.24
CA ALA A 306 7.27 -4.30 6.98
C ALA A 306 6.24 -3.66 7.90
N ASN A 307 6.57 -3.54 9.19
CA ASN A 307 5.79 -2.81 10.17
C ASN A 307 6.55 -1.54 10.54
N GLY A 308 5.86 -0.42 10.49
CA GLY A 308 6.45 0.86 10.82
C GLY A 308 5.46 1.99 10.62
N TYR A 309 6.00 3.18 10.66
CA TYR A 309 5.29 4.42 10.44
C TYR A 309 6.09 5.30 9.51
N GLU A 310 5.42 6.27 8.94
CA GLU A 310 6.01 7.29 8.09
C GLU A 310 5.42 8.63 8.49
N LYS A 311 6.23 9.69 8.40
CA LYS A 311 5.78 11.05 8.65
C LYS A 311 6.25 11.97 7.54
N ASP A 312 5.26 12.54 6.88
CA ASP A 312 5.36 13.54 5.82
C ASP A 312 6.03 14.84 6.32
N MET A 313 6.74 15.54 5.42
CA MET A 313 7.28 16.89 5.63
C MET A 313 6.44 18.00 4.98
N ASP A 314 5.32 17.68 4.31
CA ASP A 314 4.42 18.69 3.77
C ASP A 314 4.03 19.72 4.85
N PHE A 315 3.91 20.99 4.45
CA PHE A 315 3.67 22.12 5.36
C PHE A 315 2.44 21.93 6.28
N TYR A 316 1.41 21.23 5.79
CA TYR A 316 0.19 20.97 6.58
C TYR A 316 0.23 19.64 7.34
N ALA A 317 1.32 18.87 7.24
CA ALA A 317 1.54 17.68 8.04
C ALA A 317 1.85 18.04 9.50
N ALA A 318 1.25 17.30 10.43
CA ALA A 318 1.48 17.53 11.86
C ALA A 318 2.92 17.15 12.23
N GLU A 319 3.65 18.09 12.85
CA GLU A 319 5.04 17.89 13.29
C GLU A 319 6.00 17.48 12.15
N GLY A 320 5.73 17.94 10.93
CA GLY A 320 6.47 17.55 9.72
C GLY A 320 7.91 18.05 9.67
N ASN A 321 8.32 18.99 10.53
CA ASN A 321 9.68 19.56 10.53
C ASN A 321 10.65 18.85 11.49
N THR A 322 10.16 17.93 12.32
CA THR A 322 10.93 17.29 13.40
C THR A 322 10.77 15.79 13.38
N VAL A 323 11.79 15.04 13.80
CA VAL A 323 11.69 13.59 13.98
C VAL A 323 10.75 13.26 15.13
N ALA A 324 10.84 14.00 16.23
CA ALA A 324 9.87 13.91 17.32
C ALA A 324 8.54 14.59 16.93
N PRO A 325 7.43 14.24 17.59
CA PRO A 325 7.24 13.07 18.45
C PRO A 325 7.36 11.74 17.68
N LEU A 326 7.90 10.71 18.33
CA LEU A 326 8.01 9.37 17.74
C LEU A 326 6.65 8.65 17.79
N PRO A 327 6.21 8.00 16.70
CA PRO A 327 5.02 7.16 16.74
C PRO A 327 5.28 5.90 17.58
N PHE A 328 4.22 5.31 18.12
CA PHE A 328 4.27 4.05 18.87
C PHE A 328 2.92 3.33 18.83
N ARG A 329 2.92 2.02 19.02
CA ARG A 329 1.77 1.12 18.84
C ARG A 329 0.52 1.53 19.61
N ARG A 330 0.71 2.02 20.84
CA ARG A 330 -0.40 2.41 21.73
C ARG A 330 -0.80 3.89 21.60
N MET A 331 -0.26 4.62 20.61
CA MET A 331 -0.56 6.04 20.42
C MET A 331 -2.02 6.27 20.04
N GLY A 332 -2.64 5.34 19.29
CA GLY A 332 -3.96 5.54 18.70
C GLY A 332 -3.82 6.37 17.43
N THR A 333 -4.19 7.65 17.49
CA THR A 333 -4.04 8.59 16.37
C THR A 333 -2.75 9.42 16.51
N TYR A 334 -2.18 9.81 15.38
CA TYR A 334 -1.08 10.79 15.33
C TYR A 334 -1.61 12.13 14.77
N PRO A 335 -1.25 13.29 15.35
CA PRO A 335 -0.50 13.45 16.59
C PRO A 335 -1.31 12.94 17.80
N TYR A 336 -0.62 12.39 18.80
CA TYR A 336 -1.25 11.86 20.01
C TYR A 336 -1.29 12.90 21.13
N SER A 337 -2.43 13.02 21.82
CA SER A 337 -2.63 13.95 22.95
C SER A 337 -2.72 13.19 24.28
N GLY A 338 -2.10 13.74 25.33
CA GLY A 338 -2.12 13.15 26.68
C GLY A 338 -1.39 11.81 26.82
N LYS A 339 -0.61 11.42 25.81
CA LYS A 339 0.25 10.24 25.81
C LYS A 339 1.67 10.65 25.49
N SER A 340 2.62 9.78 25.81
CA SER A 340 4.03 9.94 25.46
C SER A 340 4.55 8.64 24.87
N PHE A 341 5.59 8.77 24.04
CA PHE A 341 6.41 7.64 23.66
C PHE A 341 6.97 6.96 24.92
N PRO A 342 7.12 5.61 24.95
CA PRO A 342 7.63 4.90 26.12
C PRO A 342 8.97 5.44 26.61
N SER A 343 9.11 5.60 27.93
CA SER A 343 10.29 6.17 28.58
C SER A 343 10.88 5.25 29.65
N ASP A 344 10.59 3.95 29.57
CA ASP A 344 11.21 2.93 30.41
C ASP A 344 12.68 2.70 30.05
N ASP A 345 13.39 1.97 30.92
CA ASP A 345 14.84 1.73 30.78
C ASP A 345 15.20 1.06 29.44
N GLU A 346 14.32 0.24 28.87
CA GLU A 346 14.57 -0.46 27.60
C GLU A 346 14.53 0.53 26.43
N HIS A 347 13.50 1.36 26.35
CA HIS A 347 13.37 2.35 25.28
C HIS A 347 14.41 3.46 25.40
N LEU A 348 14.72 3.91 26.62
CA LEU A 348 15.78 4.90 26.84
C LEU A 348 17.14 4.34 26.40
N LYS A 349 17.44 3.09 26.76
CA LYS A 349 18.67 2.42 26.31
C LYS A 349 18.72 2.30 24.79
N TYR A 350 17.63 1.91 24.14
CA TYR A 350 17.56 1.85 22.67
C TYR A 350 17.89 3.22 22.06
N MET A 351 17.25 4.30 22.53
CA MET A 351 17.50 5.64 21.99
C MET A 351 18.98 6.05 22.16
N LEU A 352 19.57 5.79 23.32
CA LEU A 352 20.98 6.10 23.60
C LEU A 352 21.97 5.26 22.78
N ASP A 353 21.64 4.00 22.49
CA ASP A 353 22.52 3.09 21.77
C ASP A 353 22.41 3.23 20.24
N PHE A 354 21.23 3.61 19.73
CA PHE A 354 20.91 3.61 18.29
C PHE A 354 20.65 5.01 17.73
N ASN A 355 19.87 5.86 18.40
CA ASN A 355 19.48 7.18 17.88
C ASN A 355 20.51 8.25 18.26
N THR A 356 21.70 8.11 17.68
CA THR A 356 22.89 8.92 18.03
C THR A 356 23.32 9.85 16.90
N ARG A 357 22.53 9.95 15.83
CA ARG A 357 22.80 10.82 14.69
C ARG A 357 21.80 11.97 14.69
N PHE A 358 22.20 13.08 15.30
CA PHE A 358 21.40 14.29 15.25
C PHE A 358 21.48 14.97 13.87
N MET A 359 20.34 15.34 13.32
CA MET A 359 20.20 16.16 12.14
C MET A 359 19.55 17.50 12.50
N SER A 360 20.13 18.59 12.02
CA SER A 360 19.63 19.96 12.13
C SER A 360 18.48 20.29 11.15
N GLY A 361 18.31 19.51 10.08
CA GLY A 361 17.33 19.74 9.02
C GLY A 361 17.81 20.69 7.90
N ASN A 362 19.03 21.21 7.99
CA ASN A 362 19.65 22.13 7.01
C ASN A 362 20.87 21.51 6.30
N GLU A 363 20.99 20.18 6.29
CA GLU A 363 22.12 19.45 5.69
C GLU A 363 22.20 19.39 4.15
N PRO A 364 21.17 19.66 3.33
CA PRO A 364 21.25 19.40 1.88
C PRO A 364 22.44 20.10 1.21
N GLN A 365 23.33 19.31 0.58
CA GLN A 365 24.46 19.85 -0.20
C GLN A 365 24.04 20.35 -1.61
N GLY A 366 22.79 20.14 -2.00
CA GLY A 366 22.20 20.67 -3.24
C GLY A 366 20.83 20.06 -3.56
N TYR A 367 19.89 20.89 -4.05
CA TYR A 367 18.49 20.51 -4.36
C TYR A 367 18.30 19.95 -5.78
N THR A 368 19.30 19.26 -6.31
CA THR A 368 19.26 18.73 -7.68
C THR A 368 19.82 17.32 -7.72
N TYR A 369 19.31 16.50 -8.63
CA TYR A 369 19.90 15.20 -8.91
C TYR A 369 21.19 15.36 -9.72
N ASN A 370 22.22 14.63 -9.31
CA ASN A 370 23.47 14.47 -10.01
C ASN A 370 23.79 12.98 -10.15
N PHE A 371 23.28 12.39 -11.23
CA PHE A 371 23.60 11.01 -11.58
C PHE A 371 24.98 10.94 -12.21
N SER A 372 25.86 10.10 -11.66
CA SER A 372 27.14 9.81 -12.30
C SER A 372 26.88 9.21 -13.70
N ALA A 373 27.60 9.67 -14.72
CA ALA A 373 27.54 9.01 -16.03
C ALA A 373 27.97 7.55 -15.85
N PRO A 374 27.27 6.56 -16.44
CA PRO A 374 27.70 5.17 -16.33
C PRO A 374 29.13 5.05 -16.86
N ASP A 375 30.02 4.44 -16.07
CA ASP A 375 31.35 4.08 -16.53
C ASP A 375 31.20 3.34 -17.87
N LYS A 376 31.72 3.93 -18.95
CA LYS A 376 31.83 3.23 -20.23
C LYS A 376 32.80 2.07 -20.02
N LYS A 377 32.28 0.88 -19.76
CA LYS A 377 33.03 -0.37 -19.83
C LYS A 377 33.19 -0.83 -21.28
#